data_AF-A0A1M6J2B9-F1
#
_entry.id   AF-A0A1M6J2B9-F1
#
_cell.length_a   1.000
_cell.length_b   1.000
_cell.length_c   1.000
_cell.angle_alpha   90.00
_cell.angle_beta   90.00
_cell.angle_gamma   90.00
#
_symmetry.space_group_name_H-M   'P 1'
#
loop_
_entity.id
_entity.type
_entity.pdbx_description
1 polymer ?
#
loop_
_entity_poly.entity_id
_entity_poly.type
_entity_poly.pdbx_seq_one_letter_code
_entity_poly.pdbx_strand_id
1 'polypeptide(L)'
;MNAMLYLPHQPPQLVSFEGLCMPDPATGFARVPDQVPALLGCAPGLVDVLASGPEYVAYSVFDSEEEANPAAMAAVAAVSGVAFDAEDEDAILCGAVLVVQC
;
A
#
# COMPACT_ATOMS: atom_id res chain seq x y z
N MET A 1 5.04 14.54 -3.98
CA MET A 1 5.25 13.22 -3.36
C MET A 1 4.66 13.20 -1.96
N ASN A 2 3.66 12.35 -1.76
CA ASN A 2 2.93 12.15 -0.51
C ASN A 2 2.92 10.65 -0.16
N ALA A 3 2.95 10.33 1.13
CA ALA A 3 2.84 8.96 1.62
C ALA A 3 1.69 8.88 2.63
N MET A 4 0.67 8.07 2.34
CA MET A 4 -0.52 7.92 3.16
C MET A 4 -0.63 6.49 3.66
N LEU A 5 -0.70 6.34 4.99
CA LEU A 5 -0.93 5.07 5.68
C LEU A 5 -2.42 4.92 5.96
N TYR A 6 -2.97 3.77 5.57
CA TYR A 6 -4.34 3.37 5.79
C TYR A 6 -4.33 2.20 6.76
N LEU A 7 -4.82 2.43 7.98
CA LEU A 7 -5.03 1.37 8.97
C LEU A 7 -6.54 1.02 9.00
N PRO A 8 -6.90 -0.26 9.20
CA PRO A 8 -8.30 -0.66 9.35
C PRO A 8 -9.02 0.18 10.40
N HIS A 9 -10.23 0.65 10.06
CA HIS A 9 -11.11 1.45 10.92
C HIS A 9 -10.54 2.78 11.45
N GLN A 10 -9.41 3.26 10.92
CA GLN A 10 -8.83 4.54 11.30
C GLN A 10 -8.86 5.55 10.15
N PRO A 11 -8.87 6.86 10.46
CA PRO A 11 -8.64 7.88 9.45
C PRO A 11 -7.26 7.70 8.78
N PRO A 12 -7.15 7.97 7.46
CA PRO A 12 -5.86 7.93 6.77
C PRO A 12 -4.84 8.87 7.41
N GLN A 13 -3.59 8.42 7.52
CA GLN A 13 -2.51 9.15 8.17
C GLN A 13 -1.45 9.55 7.16
N LEU A 14 -1.11 10.84 7.11
CA LEU A 14 0.03 11.31 6.34
C LEU A 14 1.31 10.95 7.08
N VAL A 15 2.20 10.19 6.44
CA VAL A 15 3.50 9.78 7.00
C VAL A 15 4.65 10.44 6.23
N SER A 16 5.84 10.44 6.83
CA SER A 16 7.04 10.96 6.16
C SER A 16 7.36 10.11 4.92
N PHE A 17 7.71 10.77 3.83
CA PHE A 17 8.21 10.13 2.61
C PHE A 17 9.73 9.91 2.62
N GLU A 18 10.44 10.43 3.63
CA GLU A 18 11.90 10.30 3.73
C GLU A 18 12.29 8.82 3.75
N GLY A 19 13.12 8.38 2.79
CA GLY A 19 13.54 6.97 2.65
C GLY A 19 12.58 6.08 1.84
N LEU A 20 11.40 6.58 1.46
CA LEU A 20 10.55 5.92 0.47
C LEU A 20 11.05 6.20 -0.95
N CYS A 21 10.72 5.32 -1.89
CA CYS A 21 11.10 5.51 -3.28
C CYS A 21 9.95 5.14 -4.22
N MET A 22 9.91 5.83 -5.36
CA MET A 22 9.05 5.49 -6.49
C MET A 22 9.62 4.28 -7.25
N PRO A 23 8.80 3.62 -8.09
CA PRO A 23 9.30 2.55 -8.96
C PRO A 23 10.42 3.05 -9.89
N ASP A 24 11.33 2.14 -10.25
CA ASP A 24 12.40 2.44 -11.19
C ASP A 24 11.79 2.87 -12.54
N PRO A 25 12.13 4.05 -13.10
CA PRO A 25 11.51 4.54 -14.32
C PRO A 25 11.90 3.75 -15.58
N ALA A 26 13.00 3.01 -15.55
CA ALA A 26 13.47 2.19 -16.66
C ALA A 26 12.85 0.78 -16.64
N THR A 27 12.63 0.20 -15.46
CA THR A 27 12.09 -1.18 -15.34
C THR A 27 10.63 -1.23 -14.90
N GLY A 28 10.09 -0.16 -14.33
CA GLY A 28 8.77 -0.10 -13.71
C GLY A 28 8.66 -0.84 -12.38
N PHE A 29 9.76 -1.40 -11.87
CA PHE A 29 9.73 -2.23 -10.66
C PHE A 29 9.86 -1.38 -9.41
N ALA A 30 8.98 -1.62 -8.44
CA ALA A 30 9.13 -1.11 -7.09
C ALA A 30 9.95 -2.08 -6.24
N ARG A 31 10.80 -1.52 -5.37
CA ARG A 31 11.39 -2.24 -4.25
C ARG A 31 10.63 -1.89 -2.97
N VAL A 32 10.80 -2.71 -1.94
CA VAL A 32 10.33 -2.42 -0.58
C VAL A 32 11.48 -1.77 0.21
N PRO A 33 11.40 -0.47 0.56
CA PRO A 33 12.35 0.17 1.46
C PRO A 33 12.31 -0.39 2.89
N ASP A 34 13.44 -0.36 3.59
CA ASP A 34 13.61 -0.93 4.95
C ASP A 34 12.63 -0.37 6.00
N GLN A 35 12.12 0.83 5.79
CA GLN A 35 11.17 1.49 6.70
C GLN A 35 9.71 1.11 6.47
N VAL A 36 9.34 0.55 5.31
CA VAL A 36 7.95 0.20 5.01
C VAL A 36 7.39 -0.84 5.99
N PRO A 37 8.11 -1.91 6.36
CA PRO A 37 7.63 -2.83 7.39
C PRO A 37 7.30 -2.14 8.72
N ALA A 38 8.14 -1.19 9.15
CA ALA A 38 7.91 -0.45 10.39
C ALA A 38 6.67 0.47 10.30
N LEU A 39 6.43 1.11 9.15
CA LEU A 39 5.23 1.92 8.91
C LEU A 39 3.96 1.07 8.87
N LEU A 40 4.05 -0.16 8.35
CA LEU A 40 2.94 -1.12 8.32
C LEU A 40 2.78 -1.89 9.63
N GLY A 41 3.70 -1.74 10.59
CA GLY A 41 3.67 -2.45 11.87
C GLY A 41 4.00 -3.95 11.77
N CYS A 42 4.70 -4.39 10.72
CA CYS A 42 5.02 -5.79 10.49
C CYS A 42 6.53 -6.08 10.45
N ALA A 43 6.89 -7.37 10.43
CA ALA A 43 8.28 -7.80 10.33
C ALA A 43 8.85 -7.58 8.91
N PRO A 44 10.17 -7.29 8.77
CA PRO A 44 10.81 -7.27 7.47
C PRO A 44 10.60 -8.60 6.72
N GLY A 45 10.26 -8.51 5.43
CA GLY A 45 9.97 -9.68 4.59
C GLY A 45 8.49 -10.09 4.55
N LEU A 46 7.62 -9.47 5.35
CA LEU A 46 6.17 -9.64 5.29
C LEU A 46 5.47 -8.50 4.55
N VAL A 47 6.20 -7.77 3.71
CA VAL A 47 5.64 -6.67 2.92
C VAL A 47 5.62 -7.07 1.46
N ASP A 48 4.48 -6.88 0.82
CA ASP A 48 4.34 -7.06 -0.61
C ASP A 48 4.12 -5.72 -1.33
N VAL A 49 4.51 -5.66 -2.60
CA VAL A 49 4.16 -4.58 -3.50
C VAL A 49 2.83 -4.95 -4.15
N LEU A 50 1.75 -4.41 -3.61
CA LEU A 50 0.40 -4.68 -4.10
C LEU A 50 0.18 -4.15 -5.53
N ALA A 51 0.62 -2.91 -5.77
CA ALA A 51 0.49 -2.26 -7.07
C ALA A 51 1.56 -1.19 -7.24
N SER A 52 2.01 -0.97 -8.46
CA SER A 52 2.99 0.07 -8.78
C SER A 52 2.77 0.64 -10.17
N GLY A 53 2.95 1.95 -10.29
CA GLY A 53 2.95 2.67 -11.56
C GLY A 53 3.97 3.81 -11.56
N PRO A 54 4.14 4.53 -12.68
CA PRO A 54 5.16 5.58 -12.79
C PRO A 54 5.07 6.66 -11.69
N GLU A 55 3.87 6.91 -11.17
CA GLU A 55 3.58 7.97 -10.21
C GLU A 55 3.02 7.45 -8.88
N TYR A 56 2.95 6.12 -8.66
CA TYR A 56 2.51 5.57 -7.38
C TYR A 56 3.14 4.21 -7.05
N VAL A 57 3.12 3.88 -5.76
CA VAL A 57 3.34 2.52 -5.27
C VAL A 57 2.42 2.26 -4.08
N ALA A 58 1.88 1.06 -3.98
CA ALA A 58 1.08 0.60 -2.86
C ALA A 58 1.76 -0.63 -2.23
N TYR A 59 1.95 -0.59 -0.92
CA TYR A 59 2.50 -1.69 -0.13
C TYR A 59 1.44 -2.22 0.83
N SER A 60 1.42 -3.53 1.05
CA SER A 60 0.56 -4.18 2.03
C SER A 60 1.35 -5.19 2.85
N VAL A 61 0.78 -5.61 3.98
CA VAL A 61 1.27 -6.78 4.70
C VAL A 61 0.87 -8.03 3.91
N PHE A 62 1.82 -8.93 3.65
CA PHE A 62 1.57 -10.19 2.97
C PHE A 62 0.70 -11.10 3.84
N ASP A 63 -0.35 -11.68 3.25
CA ASP A 63 -1.26 -12.65 3.88
C ASP A 63 -1.79 -12.19 5.25
N SER A 64 -2.25 -10.93 5.30
CA SER A 64 -2.77 -10.34 6.52
C SER A 64 -4.16 -10.90 6.87
N GLU A 65 -4.26 -11.55 8.04
CA GLU A 65 -5.53 -12.00 8.63
C GLU A 65 -6.23 -10.90 9.45
N GLU A 66 -5.77 -9.65 9.37
CA GLU A 66 -6.41 -8.50 10.02
C GLU A 66 -7.76 -8.12 9.36
N GLU A 67 -8.45 -7.11 9.89
CA GLU A 67 -9.71 -6.65 9.31
C GLU A 67 -9.54 -6.03 7.92
N ALA A 68 -10.61 -6.11 7.12
CA ALA A 68 -10.71 -5.46 5.83
C ALA A 68 -10.47 -3.94 5.94
N ASN A 69 -9.81 -3.39 4.93
CA ASN A 69 -9.46 -1.98 4.87
C ASN A 69 -10.09 -1.28 3.64
N PRO A 70 -11.40 -0.90 3.72
CA PRO A 70 -12.09 -0.24 2.62
C PRO A 70 -11.46 1.09 2.19
N ALA A 71 -10.87 1.81 3.15
CA ALA A 71 -10.21 3.08 2.86
C ALA A 71 -8.95 2.85 2.00
N ALA A 72 -8.17 1.81 2.29
CA ALA A 72 -7.06 1.40 1.45
C ALA A 72 -7.51 0.94 0.07
N MET A 73 -8.55 0.09 -0.03
CA MET A 73 -9.10 -0.35 -1.32
C MET A 73 -9.51 0.84 -2.19
N ALA A 74 -10.24 1.80 -1.63
CA ALA A 74 -10.63 3.02 -2.35
C ALA A 74 -9.42 3.86 -2.81
N ALA A 75 -8.39 3.98 -1.96
CA ALA A 75 -7.18 4.73 -2.30
C ALA A 75 -6.37 4.05 -3.39
N VAL A 76 -6.16 2.73 -3.29
CA VAL A 76 -5.43 1.94 -4.29
C VAL A 76 -6.19 1.96 -5.62
N ALA A 77 -7.52 1.81 -5.61
CA ALA A 77 -8.33 1.89 -6.82
C ALA A 77 -8.23 3.26 -7.50
N ALA A 78 -8.20 4.34 -6.72
CA ALA A 78 -8.07 5.69 -7.26
C ALA A 78 -6.73 5.93 -7.96
N VAL A 79 -5.63 5.36 -7.44
CA VAL A 79 -4.29 5.54 -8.05
C VAL A 79 -3.97 4.53 -9.14
N SER A 80 -4.49 3.30 -9.04
CA SER A 80 -4.21 2.22 -9.99
C SER A 80 -5.22 2.12 -11.13
N GLY A 81 -6.43 2.65 -10.93
CA GLY A 81 -7.57 2.45 -11.84
C GLY A 81 -8.18 1.05 -11.77
N VAL A 82 -7.72 0.19 -10.86
CA VAL A 82 -8.25 -1.17 -10.67
C VAL A 82 -9.33 -1.13 -9.60
N ALA A 83 -10.54 -1.59 -9.95
CA ALA A 83 -11.62 -1.71 -8.98
C ALA A 83 -11.44 -2.97 -8.12
N PHE A 84 -11.72 -2.84 -6.82
CA PHE A 84 -11.87 -3.98 -5.92
C PHE A 84 -13.35 -4.34 -5.88
N ASP A 85 -13.66 -5.60 -6.15
CA ASP A 85 -15.02 -6.13 -5.98
C ASP A 85 -15.23 -6.48 -4.50
N ALA A 86 -16.26 -5.92 -3.88
CA ALA A 86 -16.57 -6.18 -2.49
C ALA A 86 -17.25 -7.53 -2.26
N GLU A 87 -17.73 -8.19 -3.33
CA GLU A 87 -18.32 -9.53 -3.29
C GLU A 87 -17.27 -10.63 -3.56
N ASP A 88 -16.06 -10.25 -3.97
CA ASP A 88 -14.93 -11.15 -4.18
C ASP A 88 -14.02 -11.14 -2.95
N GLU A 89 -14.14 -12.18 -2.11
CA GLU A 89 -13.33 -12.33 -0.89
C GLU A 89 -11.82 -12.32 -1.18
N ASP A 90 -11.41 -12.79 -2.36
CA ASP A 90 -9.99 -12.81 -2.79
C ASP A 90 -9.49 -11.41 -3.19
N ALA A 91 -10.39 -10.45 -3.42
CA ALA A 91 -10.07 -9.06 -3.76
C ALA A 91 -10.03 -8.14 -2.53
N ILE A 92 -10.43 -8.62 -1.35
CA ILE A 92 -10.47 -7.79 -0.14
C ILE A 92 -9.05 -7.55 0.39
N LEU A 93 -8.66 -6.27 0.46
CA LEU A 93 -7.42 -5.90 1.15
C LEU A 93 -7.64 -5.87 2.65
N CYS A 94 -6.91 -6.72 3.36
CA CYS A 94 -6.92 -6.80 4.82
C CYS A 94 -5.66 -6.14 5.43
N GLY A 95 -5.83 -5.53 6.60
CA GLY A 95 -4.76 -4.91 7.37
C GLY A 95 -4.24 -3.57 6.84
N ALA A 96 -3.04 -3.22 7.25
CA ALA A 96 -2.40 -1.94 6.91
C ALA A 96 -1.96 -1.87 5.45
N VAL A 97 -2.18 -0.71 4.81
CA VAL A 97 -1.72 -0.41 3.45
C VAL A 97 -1.06 0.97 3.41
N LEU A 98 0.10 1.07 2.76
CA LEU A 98 0.83 2.32 2.55
C LEU A 98 0.79 2.67 1.07
N VAL A 99 0.26 3.85 0.73
CA VAL A 99 0.25 4.38 -0.64
C VAL A 99 1.20 5.56 -0.74
N VAL A 100 2.15 5.50 -1.67
CA VAL A 100 3.07 6.60 -1.99
C VAL A 100 2.75 7.08 -3.40
N GLN A 101 2.60 8.39 -3.59
CA GLN A 101 2.25 9.00 -4.87
C GLN A 101 3.00 10.30 -5.10
N CYS A 102 3.33 10.64 -6.34
CA CYS A 102 4.05 11.87 -6.69
C CYS A 102 3.16 13.10 -6.81
#